data_AF-A0A226BX41-F1
#
_entry.id   AF-A0A226BX41-F1
#
_cell.length_a   1.000
_cell.length_b   1.000
_cell.length_c   1.000
_cell.angle_alpha   90.00
_cell.angle_beta   90.00
_cell.angle_gamma   90.00
#
_symmetry.space_group_name_H-M   'P 1'
#
loop_
_entity.id
_entity.type
_entity.pdbx_description
1 polymer ?
#
loop_
_entity_poly.entity_id
_entity_poly.type
_entity_poly.pdbx_seq_one_letter_code
_entity_poly.pdbx_strand_id
1 'polypeptide(L)' 'MEYKVKLRGIAVGYVDPKYTSQTCPICRNRNHVKDRNYQCSCGFKTHRDRVAGMNIIHAPVIDGVA' A
#
# COMPACT_ATOMS: atom_id res chain seq x y z
N MET A 1 10.68 9.98 9.74
CA MET A 1 9.62 10.93 9.32
C MET A 1 8.75 11.37 10.48
N GLU A 2 8.47 10.49 11.45
CA GLU A 2 7.60 10.76 12.61
C GLU A 2 7.84 12.07 13.33
N TYR A 3 9.09 12.45 13.67
CA TYR A 3 9.34 13.70 14.41
C TYR A 3 8.79 14.93 13.67
N LYS A 4 9.02 15.04 12.34
CA LYS A 4 8.56 16.17 11.52
C LYS A 4 7.04 16.20 11.34
N VAL A 5 6.41 15.04 11.43
CA VAL A 5 4.97 14.82 11.28
C VAL A 5 4.26 15.16 12.61
N LYS A 6 4.82 14.71 13.74
CA LYS A 6 4.41 15.08 15.10
C LYS A 6 4.52 16.59 15.34
N LEU A 7 5.59 17.24 14.89
CA LEU A 7 5.73 18.71 14.96
C LEU A 7 4.61 19.46 14.23
N ARG A 8 3.93 18.83 13.27
CA ARG A 8 2.81 19.41 12.53
C ARG A 8 1.45 18.93 13.03
N GLY A 9 1.39 18.17 14.12
CA GLY A 9 0.15 17.63 14.69
C GLY A 9 -0.53 16.56 13.82
N ILE A 10 0.20 15.91 12.90
CA ILE A 10 -0.35 14.87 12.03
C ILE A 10 -0.23 13.51 12.74
N ALA A 11 -1.33 12.76 12.78
CA ALA A 11 -1.35 11.41 13.35
C ALA A 11 -0.52 10.43 12.49
N VAL A 12 0.23 9.54 13.13
CA VAL A 12 1.01 8.49 12.47
C VAL A 12 0.38 7.14 12.81
N GLY A 13 -0.07 6.41 11.78
CA GLY A 13 -0.49 5.02 11.90
C GLY A 13 0.50 4.11 11.18
N TYR A 14 0.73 2.92 11.73
CA TYR A 14 1.50 1.87 11.08
C TYR A 14 0.57 0.84 10.47
N VAL A 15 0.96 0.24 9.34
CA VAL A 15 0.19 -0.82 8.66
C VAL A 15 1.13 -1.97 8.31
N ASP A 16 0.61 -3.20 8.20
CA ASP A 16 1.38 -4.31 7.63
C ASP A 16 1.58 -4.08 6.12
N PRO A 17 2.82 -3.93 5.62
CA PRO A 17 3.07 -3.67 4.21
C PRO A 17 2.88 -4.91 3.31
N LYS A 18 2.63 -6.10 3.88
CA LYS A 18 2.61 -7.36 3.14
C LYS A 18 1.56 -7.35 2.02
N TYR A 19 2.00 -7.78 0.83
CA TYR A 19 1.17 -7.91 -0.38
C TYR A 19 0.53 -6.60 -0.90
N THR A 20 0.86 -5.43 -0.34
CA THR A 20 0.33 -4.14 -0.78
C THR A 20 0.68 -3.81 -2.24
N SER A 21 1.84 -4.23 -2.73
CA SER A 21 2.23 -4.06 -4.14
C SER A 21 1.70 -5.16 -5.08
N GLN A 22 1.09 -6.21 -4.54
CA GLN A 22 0.67 -7.40 -5.29
C GLN A 22 -0.85 -7.52 -5.40
N THR A 23 -1.59 -6.96 -4.45
CA THR A 23 -3.05 -7.05 -4.41
C THR A 23 -3.67 -6.06 -5.40
N CYS A 24 -4.46 -6.55 -6.35
CA CYS A 24 -5.14 -5.67 -7.29
C CYS A 24 -6.20 -4.82 -6.56
N PRO A 25 -6.23 -3.49 -6.72
CA PRO A 25 -7.26 -2.67 -6.08
C PRO A 25 -8.65 -2.89 -6.67
N ILE A 26 -8.74 -3.45 -7.89
CA ILE A 26 -10.00 -3.68 -8.60
C ILE A 26 -10.56 -5.07 -8.28
N CYS A 27 -9.83 -6.13 -8.62
CA CYS A 27 -10.33 -7.51 -8.49
C CYS A 27 -9.84 -8.25 -7.24
N ARG A 28 -8.99 -7.62 -6.40
CA ARG A 28 -8.42 -8.16 -5.16
C ARG A 28 -7.56 -9.43 -5.31
N ASN A 29 -7.38 -9.94 -6.53
CA ASN A 29 -6.45 -11.03 -6.81
C ASN A 29 -5.01 -10.61 -6.57
N ARG A 30 -4.19 -11.57 -6.10
CA ARG A 30 -2.76 -11.39 -5.95
C ARG A 30 -2.08 -11.56 -7.29
N ASN A 31 -1.20 -10.62 -7.60
CA ASN A 31 -0.45 -10.57 -8.84
C ASN A 31 1.02 -10.23 -8.51
N HIS A 32 1.90 -11.21 -8.68
CA HIS A 32 3.32 -11.02 -8.42
C HIS A 32 4.00 -10.48 -9.67
N VAL A 33 4.12 -9.16 -9.73
CA VAL A 33 4.76 -8.44 -10.84
C VAL A 33 6.26 -8.34 -10.58
N LYS A 34 7.08 -8.75 -11.56
CA LYS A 34 8.55 -8.65 -11.50
C LYS A 34 9.05 -7.21 -11.69
N ASP A 35 8.38 -6.47 -12.57
CA ASP A 35 8.77 -5.10 -12.95
C ASP A 35 7.95 -4.01 -12.24
N ARG A 36 8.25 -2.77 -12.59
CA ARG A 36 7.55 -1.57 -12.11
C ARG A 36 6.16 -1.39 -12.72
N ASN A 37 5.88 -2.00 -13.86
CA ASN A 37 4.58 -1.90 -14.54
C ASN A 37 3.64 -2.98 -14.00
N TYR A 38 2.69 -2.58 -13.18
CA TYR A 38 1.65 -3.46 -12.67
C TYR A 38 0.58 -3.68 -13.73
N GLN A 39 0.37 -4.94 -14.13
CA GLN A 39 -0.69 -5.35 -15.03
C GLN A 39 -1.41 -6.57 -14.47
N CYS A 40 -2.68 -6.43 -14.13
CA CYS A 40 -3.52 -7.51 -13.62
C CYS A 40 -4.29 -8.21 -14.75
N SER A 41 -4.66 -9.47 -14.54
CA SER A 41 -5.52 -10.25 -15.43
C SER A 41 -6.92 -9.66 -15.58
N CYS A 42 -7.40 -8.86 -14.63
CA CYS A 42 -8.67 -8.12 -14.74
C CYS A 42 -8.60 -6.91 -15.68
N GLY A 43 -7.44 -6.61 -16.28
CA GLY A 43 -7.23 -5.48 -17.19
C GLY A 43 -6.70 -4.21 -16.53
N PHE A 44 -6.64 -4.14 -15.19
CA PHE A 44 -6.08 -2.99 -14.48
C PHE A 44 -4.57 -2.84 -14.71
N LYS A 45 -4.14 -1.64 -15.11
CA LYS A 45 -2.73 -1.30 -15.41
C LYS A 45 -2.31 0.00 -14.74
N THR A 46 -1.16 0.01 -14.08
CA THR A 46 -0.58 1.21 -13.43
C THR A 46 0.87 0.94 -13.03
N HIS A 47 1.53 1.87 -12.35
CA HIS A 47 2.81 1.63 -11.69
C HIS A 47 2.63 0.84 -10.37
N ARG A 48 3.51 -0.13 -10.11
CA ARG A 48 3.48 -1.02 -8.93
C ARG A 48 3.50 -0.25 -7.61
N ASP A 49 4.31 0.80 -7.51
CA ASP A 49 4.42 1.56 -6.26
C ASP A 49 3.15 2.41 -6.01
N ARG A 50 2.40 2.76 -7.08
CA ARG A 50 1.08 3.37 -6.95
C ARG A 50 0.04 2.38 -6.41
N VAL A 51 0.13 1.10 -6.80
CA VAL A 51 -0.70 0.02 -6.21
C VAL A 51 -0.40 -0.13 -4.72
N ALA A 52 0.88 -0.12 -4.34
CA ALA A 52 1.29 -0.18 -2.94
C ALA A 52 0.69 0.97 -2.12
N GLY A 53 0.81 2.21 -2.61
CA GLY A 53 0.22 3.38 -1.96
C GLY A 53 -1.31 3.31 -1.81
N MET A 54 -2.02 2.90 -2.87
CA MET A 54 -3.47 2.68 -2.82
C MET A 54 -3.85 1.67 -1.74
N ASN A 55 -3.14 0.55 -1.67
CA ASN A 55 -3.45 -0.50 -0.71
C ASN A 55 -3.07 -0.12 0.72
N ILE A 56 -2.03 0.70 0.94
CA ILE A 56 -1.68 1.23 2.26
C ILE A 56 -2.79 2.12 2.82
N ILE A 57 -3.41 2.97 2.00
CA ILE A 57 -4.53 3.85 2.42
C ILE A 57 -5.71 3.04 2.96
N HIS A 58 -5.92 1.83 2.44
CA HIS A 58 -7.02 0.95 2.82
C HIS A 58 -6.60 -0.17 3.78
N ALA A 59 -5.33 -0.22 4.21
CA ALA A 59 -4.84 -1.23 5.12
C ALA A 59 -5.28 -0.91 6.55
N PRO A 60 -5.69 -1.91 7.35
CA PRO A 60 -5.93 -1.72 8.77
C PRO A 60 -4.67 -1.21 9.47
N VAL A 61 -4.83 -0.19 10.32
CA VAL A 61 -3.77 0.25 11.21
C VAL A 61 -3.50 -0.86 12.22
N ILE A 62 -2.23 -1.21 12.41
CA ILE A 62 -1.81 -2.11 13.47
C ILE A 62 -1.60 -1.29 14.74
N ASP A 63 -2.59 -1.31 15.63
CA ASP A 63 -2.47 -0.71 16.96
C ASP A 63 -1.64 -1.65 17.84
N GLY A 64 -0.33 -1.43 17.87
CA GLY A 64 0.58 -2.34 18.56
C GLY A 64 2.01 -1.85 18.67
N VAL A 65 2.23 -1.04 19.71
CA VAL A 65 3.45 -0.95 20.56
C VAL A 65 4.80 -0.98 19.85
N ALA A 66 5.45 0.19 19.82
CA ALA A 66 6.88 0.31 20.05
C ALA A 66 7.08 1.15 21.32
#